data_AF-A0AAU9TR82-F1
#
_entry.id   AF-A0AAU9TR82-F1
#
_cell.length_a   1.000
_cell.length_b   1.000
_cell.length_c   1.000
_cell.angle_alpha   90.00
_cell.angle_beta   90.00
_cell.angle_gamma   90.00
#
_symmetry.space_group_name_H-M   'P 1'
#
loop_
_entity.id
_entity.type
_entity.pdbx_description
1 polymer ?
#
loop_
_entity_poly.entity_id
_entity_poly.type
_entity_poly.pdbx_seq_one_letter_code
_entity_poly.pdbx_strand_id
1 'polypeptide(L)'
;MEDFFRPNETSEQLCARCTNLTYFDCTEEEMLWCFMGPRRLPLLRIVPITVFLLMIFLTGVVGNVAVCLVIIRHPAMHTDTNYYLFSLAVSDLLLLLFGEYFLLYYSVL
;
A
#
# COMPACT_ATOMS: atom_id res chain seq x y z
N MET A 1 17.05 -10.32 15.22
CA MET A 1 16.38 -9.01 15.03
C MET A 1 15.07 -8.98 15.82
N GLU A 2 15.19 -9.36 17.10
CA GLU A 2 14.23 -9.21 18.20
C GLU A 2 15.05 -8.88 19.48
N ASP A 3 16.14 -8.12 19.33
CA ASP A 3 17.13 -7.89 20.40
C ASP A 3 16.78 -6.72 21.33
N PHE A 4 15.55 -6.24 21.22
CA PHE A 4 15.17 -4.94 21.77
C PHE A 4 14.17 -5.02 22.90
N PHE A 5 13.30 -6.02 22.85
CA PHE A 5 12.47 -6.35 23.98
C PHE A 5 13.31 -7.02 25.04
N ARG A 6 13.19 -6.57 26.29
CA ARG A 6 13.60 -7.42 27.39
C ARG A 6 12.79 -8.72 27.36
N PRO A 7 13.34 -9.84 27.86
CA PRO A 7 12.58 -11.08 27.97
C PRO A 7 11.30 -10.82 28.78
N ASN A 8 10.14 -11.22 28.23
CA ASN A 8 8.78 -10.97 28.74
C ASN A 8 8.23 -9.53 28.66
N GLU A 9 8.84 -8.62 27.90
CA GLU A 9 8.33 -7.26 27.72
C GLU A 9 7.39 -7.14 26.50
N THR A 10 6.27 -6.43 26.64
CA THR A 10 5.33 -6.14 25.52
C THR A 10 5.61 -4.77 24.89
N SER A 11 5.14 -4.56 23.65
CA SER A 11 5.29 -3.29 22.93
C SER A 11 4.75 -2.07 23.68
N GLU A 12 3.68 -2.26 24.44
CA GLU A 12 3.12 -1.21 25.29
C GLU A 12 4.01 -0.90 26.49
N GLN A 13 4.61 -1.93 27.12
CA GLN A 13 5.50 -1.77 28.26
C GLN A 13 6.81 -1.08 27.86
N LEU A 14 7.39 -1.49 26.72
CA LEU A 14 8.54 -0.82 26.14
C LEU A 14 8.25 0.66 25.88
N CYS A 15 7.10 0.96 25.25
CA CYS A 15 6.76 2.35 24.97
C CYS A 15 6.51 3.16 26.24
N ALA A 16 5.81 2.60 27.22
CA ALA A 16 5.54 3.25 28.49
C ALA A 16 6.83 3.62 29.22
N ARG A 17 7.88 2.78 29.15
CA ARG A 17 9.22 3.08 29.65
C ARG A 17 9.86 4.23 28.86
N CYS A 18 9.81 4.19 27.53
CA CYS A 18 10.39 5.23 26.68
C CYS A 18 9.68 6.58 26.77
N THR A 19 8.39 6.62 27.12
CA THR A 19 7.63 7.87 27.25
C THR A 19 7.55 8.38 28.69
N ASN A 20 8.25 7.74 29.63
CA ASN A 20 8.20 8.11 31.03
C ASN A 20 9.11 9.31 31.32
N LEU A 21 8.51 10.48 31.52
CA LEU A 21 9.23 11.74 31.78
C LEU A 21 10.00 11.77 33.12
N THR A 22 9.63 10.94 34.11
CA THR A 22 10.32 10.91 35.40
C THR A 22 11.53 9.97 35.41
N TYR A 23 11.55 8.97 34.53
CA TYR A 23 12.67 8.03 34.40
C TYR A 23 12.74 7.50 32.96
N PHE A 24 13.61 8.11 32.16
CA PHE A 24 13.84 7.75 30.76
C PHE A 24 14.97 6.72 30.67
N ASP A 25 14.63 5.48 30.32
CA ASP A 25 15.56 4.35 30.18
C ASP A 25 15.35 3.66 28.82
N CYS A 26 15.59 4.41 27.74
CA CYS A 26 15.51 3.96 26.36
C CYS A 26 16.56 4.61 25.46
N THR A 27 16.95 3.92 24.40
CA THR A 27 17.80 4.36 23.29
C THR A 27 16.99 5.02 22.17
N GLU A 28 17.68 5.69 21.24
CA GLU A 28 17.02 6.31 20.08
C GLU A 28 16.31 5.29 19.18
N GLU A 29 16.89 4.10 19.05
CA GLU A 29 16.29 2.99 18.32
C GLU A 29 14.99 2.54 19.01
N GLU A 30 14.99 2.39 20.35
CA GLU A 30 13.83 2.13 21.26
C GLU A 30 12.68 3.07 21.04
N MET A 31 12.99 4.35 21.03
CA MET A 31 12.01 5.37 20.73
C MET A 31 11.47 5.23 19.31
N LEU A 32 12.33 5.09 18.29
CA LEU A 32 11.92 4.96 16.89
C LEU A 32 10.99 3.77 16.67
N TRP A 33 11.28 2.64 17.29
CA TRP A 33 10.45 1.44 17.16
C TRP A 33 9.09 1.60 17.84
N CYS A 34 8.98 2.30 18.98
CA CYS A 34 7.65 2.58 19.54
C CYS A 34 6.84 3.49 18.61
N PHE A 35 7.45 4.54 18.06
CA PHE A 35 6.73 5.49 17.21
C PHE A 35 6.38 4.93 15.81
N MET A 36 7.26 4.13 15.21
CA MET A 36 7.09 3.59 13.85
C MET A 36 6.48 2.19 13.80
N GLY A 37 6.57 1.43 14.90
CA GLY A 37 6.13 0.05 14.97
C GLY A 37 7.05 -0.94 14.23
N PRO A 38 6.67 -2.22 14.20
CA PRO A 38 7.46 -3.27 13.57
C PRO A 38 7.57 -3.07 12.06
N ARG A 39 8.80 -3.15 11.55
CA ARG A 39 9.16 -2.90 10.15
C ARG A 39 8.59 -3.93 9.16
N ARG A 40 8.18 -5.10 9.64
CA ARG A 40 7.54 -6.15 8.82
C ARG A 40 6.20 -6.52 9.42
N LEU A 41 5.13 -6.31 8.65
CA LEU A 41 3.82 -6.82 9.02
C LEU A 41 3.79 -8.34 8.81
N PRO A 42 3.08 -9.10 9.66
CA PRO A 42 2.93 -10.54 9.47
C PRO A 42 2.28 -10.83 8.12
N LEU A 43 2.77 -11.86 7.41
CA LEU A 43 2.27 -12.27 6.10
C LEU A 43 0.74 -12.47 6.08
N LEU A 44 0.18 -12.91 7.20
CA LEU A 44 -1.25 -13.12 7.40
C LEU A 44 -2.09 -11.84 7.20
N ARG A 45 -1.53 -10.66 7.43
CA ARG A 45 -2.20 -9.37 7.18
C ARG A 45 -1.98 -8.88 5.75
N ILE A 46 -0.85 -9.22 5.13
CA ILE A 46 -0.50 -8.76 3.79
C ILE A 46 -1.33 -9.48 2.73
N VAL A 47 -1.49 -10.81 2.86
CA VAL A 47 -2.26 -11.64 1.92
C VAL A 47 -3.67 -11.11 1.63
N PRO A 48 -4.54 -10.83 2.61
CA PRO A 48 -5.88 -10.32 2.32
C PRO A 48 -5.84 -8.94 1.65
N ILE A 49 -4.92 -8.05 2.05
CA ILE A 49 -4.77 -6.72 1.44
C ILE A 49 -4.42 -6.87 -0.05
N THR A 50 -3.47 -7.74 -0.38
CA THR A 50 -3.10 -8.02 -1.77
C THR A 50 -4.27 -8.59 -2.58
N VAL A 51 -5.06 -9.48 -1.99
CA VAL A 51 -6.25 -10.06 -2.67
C VAL A 51 -7.31 -9.00 -2.94
N PHE A 52 -7.60 -8.11 -1.98
CA PHE A 52 -8.55 -7.01 -2.18
C PHE A 52 -8.07 -6.02 -3.24
N LEU A 53 -6.78 -5.68 -3.23
CA LEU A 53 -6.18 -4.81 -4.24
C LEU A 53 -6.31 -5.45 -5.64
N LEU A 54 -5.98 -6.73 -5.79
CA LEU A 54 -6.16 -7.46 -7.05
C LEU A 54 -7.62 -7.48 -7.54
N MET A 55 -8.60 -7.58 -6.64
CA MET A 55 -10.01 -7.48 -7.03
C MET A 55 -10.34 -6.07 -7.54
N ILE A 56 -9.87 -5.03 -6.85
CA ILE A 56 -10.05 -3.64 -7.27
C ILE A 56 -9.36 -3.42 -8.63
N PHE A 57 -8.16 -3.96 -8.83
CA PHE A 57 -7.45 -3.94 -10.10
C PHE A 57 -8.30 -4.55 -11.23
N LEU A 58 -8.83 -5.76 -11.03
CA LEU A 58 -9.69 -6.41 -12.03
C LEU A 58 -10.94 -5.57 -12.34
N THR A 59 -11.61 -5.03 -11.31
CA THR A 59 -12.77 -4.16 -11.52
C THR A 59 -12.42 -2.84 -12.20
N GLY A 60 -11.26 -2.26 -11.90
CA GLY A 60 -10.75 -1.04 -12.54
C GLY A 60 -10.38 -1.27 -14.00
N VAL A 61 -9.74 -2.39 -14.31
CA VAL A 61 -9.45 -2.83 -15.69
C VAL A 61 -10.75 -2.99 -16.47
N VAL A 62 -11.71 -3.74 -15.92
CA VAL A 62 -12.99 -3.99 -16.58
C VAL A 62 -13.78 -2.68 -16.75
N GLY A 63 -13.78 -1.80 -15.76
CA GLY A 63 -14.45 -0.49 -15.81
C GLY A 63 -13.85 0.42 -16.87
N ASN A 64 -12.52 0.54 -16.90
CA ASN A 64 -11.82 1.36 -17.90
C ASN A 64 -12.00 0.81 -19.32
N VAL A 65 -11.92 -0.52 -19.50
CA VAL A 65 -12.16 -1.18 -20.81
C VAL A 65 -13.62 -1.07 -21.24
N ALA A 66 -14.59 -1.17 -20.32
CA ALA A 66 -16.00 -1.01 -20.62
C ALA A 66 -16.32 0.42 -21.07
N VAL A 67 -15.74 1.43 -20.41
CA VAL A 67 -15.85 2.84 -20.82
C VAL A 67 -15.25 3.03 -22.22
N CYS A 68 -14.06 2.47 -22.49
CA CYS A 68 -13.48 2.47 -23.84
C CYS A 68 -14.41 1.82 -24.87
N LEU A 69 -14.98 0.65 -24.58
CA LEU A 69 -15.88 -0.07 -25.49
C LEU A 69 -17.18 0.68 -25.78
N VAL A 70 -17.81 1.25 -24.75
CA VAL A 70 -19.04 2.05 -24.88
C VAL A 70 -18.79 3.28 -25.75
N ILE A 71 -17.65 3.95 -25.57
CA ILE A 71 -17.27 5.12 -26.37
C ILE A 71 -16.98 4.73 -27.82
N ILE A 72 -16.29 3.60 -28.06
CA ILE A 72 -16.07 3.07 -29.42
C ILE A 72 -17.40 2.75 -30.12
N ARG A 73 -18.44 2.36 -29.37
CA ARG A 73 -19.74 1.95 -29.92
C ARG A 73 -20.62 3.11 -30.41
N HIS A 74 -20.32 4.37 -30.02
CA HIS A 74 -20.99 5.57 -30.52
C HIS A 74 -20.03 6.49 -31.31
N PRO A 75 -19.75 6.17 -32.59
CA PRO A 75 -18.86 6.97 -33.44
C PRO A 75 -19.64 8.11 -34.10
N ALA A 76 -19.92 9.19 -33.36
CA ALA A 76 -20.61 10.37 -33.90
C ALA A 76 -19.70 11.61 -33.99
N MET A 77 -18.42 11.42 -34.36
CA MET A 77 -17.63 12.27 -35.28
C MET A 77 -16.13 11.90 -35.19
N HIS A 78 -15.51 11.73 -36.35
CA HIS A 78 -14.07 11.57 -36.55
C HIS A 78 -13.34 12.89 -36.22
N THR A 79 -12.46 12.94 -35.20
CA THR A 79 -11.19 13.74 -35.09
C THR A 79 -10.61 13.77 -33.66
N ASP A 80 -9.31 13.44 -33.52
CA ASP A 80 -8.30 13.87 -32.51
C ASP A 80 -8.57 13.84 -30.98
N THR A 81 -9.77 13.51 -30.50
CA THR A 81 -10.13 13.57 -29.06
C THR A 81 -9.97 12.22 -28.34
N ASN A 82 -9.84 11.10 -29.06
CA ASN A 82 -9.84 9.75 -28.49
C ASN A 82 -8.51 9.32 -27.82
N TYR A 83 -7.42 10.05 -28.09
CA TYR A 83 -6.12 9.78 -27.47
C TYR A 83 -6.12 10.09 -25.97
N TYR A 84 -6.89 11.09 -25.55
CA TYR A 84 -6.96 11.50 -24.14
C TYR A 84 -7.66 10.44 -23.28
N LEU A 85 -8.76 9.86 -23.76
CA LEU A 85 -9.49 8.80 -23.07
C LEU A 85 -8.72 7.48 -23.01
N PHE A 86 -8.00 7.13 -24.09
CA PHE A 86 -7.09 5.99 -24.07
C PHE A 86 -5.91 6.21 -23.12
N SER A 87 -5.32 7.41 -23.12
CA SER A 87 -4.23 7.77 -22.21
C SER A 87 -4.67 7.82 -20.74
N LEU A 88 -5.93 8.20 -20.47
CA LEU A 88 -6.54 8.12 -19.14
C LEU A 88 -6.65 6.67 -18.68
N ALA A 89 -7.21 5.77 -19.51
CA ALA A 89 -7.31 4.35 -19.20
C ALA A 89 -5.94 3.69 -19.02
N VAL A 90 -4.95 4.02 -19.87
CA VAL A 90 -3.57 3.54 -19.74
C VAL A 90 -2.92 4.08 -18.45
N SER A 91 -3.17 5.33 -18.09
CA SER A 91 -2.65 5.92 -16.85
C SER A 91 -3.24 5.26 -15.60
N ASP A 92 -4.54 4.96 -15.59
CA ASP A 92 -5.19 4.21 -14.50
C ASP A 92 -4.64 2.77 -14.39
N LEU A 93 -4.45 2.08 -15.52
CA LEU A 93 -3.85 0.75 -15.55
C LEU A 93 -2.40 0.78 -15.03
N LEU A 94 -1.61 1.77 -15.46
CA LEU A 94 -0.23 1.94 -15.01
C LEU A 94 -0.15 2.30 -13.52
N LEU A 95 -1.04 3.17 -13.03
CA LEU A 95 -1.12 3.52 -11.61
C LEU A 95 -1.44 2.30 -10.74
N LEU A 96 -2.43 1.49 -11.16
CA LEU A 96 -2.80 0.29 -10.42
C LEU A 96 -1.70 -0.77 -10.47
N LEU A 97 -1.11 -1.03 -11.65
CA LEU A 97 0.00 -1.98 -11.78
C LEU A 97 1.21 -1.52 -10.96
N PHE A 98 1.71 -0.32 -11.20
CA PHE A 98 2.93 0.18 -10.55
C PHE A 98 2.74 0.30 -9.03
N GLY A 99 1.55 0.70 -8.56
CA GLY A 99 1.21 0.77 -7.14
C GLY A 99 1.25 -0.59 -6.44
N GLU A 100 0.63 -1.62 -7.03
CA GLU A 100 0.64 -2.97 -6.47
C GLU A 100 2.03 -3.62 -6.50
N TYR A 101 2.76 -3.51 -7.63
CA TYR A 101 4.11 -4.06 -7.74
C TYR A 101 5.10 -3.36 -6.79
N PHE A 102 4.97 -2.04 -6.62
CA PHE A 102 5.80 -1.28 -5.69
C PHE A 102 5.51 -1.69 -4.24
N LEU A 103 4.23 -1.78 -3.84
CA LEU A 103 3.87 -2.25 -2.51
C LEU A 103 4.36 -3.67 -2.24
N LEU A 104 4.22 -4.57 -3.21
CA LEU A 104 4.70 -5.95 -3.07
C LEU A 104 6.23 -6.01 -2.95
N TYR A 105 6.96 -5.27 -3.78
CA TYR A 105 8.42 -5.22 -3.75
C TYR A 105 8.96 -4.70 -2.42
N TYR A 106 8.39 -3.60 -1.90
CA TYR A 106 8.77 -3.04 -0.61
C TYR A 106 8.34 -3.89 0.58
N SER A 107 7.29 -4.70 0.44
CA SER A 107 6.87 -5.64 1.49
C SER A 107 7.78 -6.87 1.61
N VAL A 108 8.51 -7.22 0.55
CA VAL A 108 9.42 -8.37 0.50
C VAL A 108 10.85 -7.99 0.91
N LEU A 109 11.31 -6.79 0.55
CA LEU A 109 12.65 -6.27 0.89
C LEU A 109 12.80 -6.01 2.40
#